data_AF-X1JP64-F1
#
_entry.id   AF-X1JP64-F1
#
_cell.length_a   1.000
_cell.length_b   1.000
_cell.length_c   1.000
_cell.angle_alpha   90.00
_cell.angle_beta   90.00
_cell.angle_gamma   90.00
#
_symmetry.space_group_name_H-M   'P 1'
#
loop_
_entity.id
_entity.type
_entity.pdbx_description
1 polymer ?
#
loop_
_entity_poly.entity_id
_entity_poly.type
_entity_poly.pdbx_seq_one_letter_code
_entity_poly.pdbx_strand_id
1 'polypeptide(L)' 'GLNSPFELVKSKEEDYPLSLLDDIAPELDPARQRLLLNSIKNQGQVFLTATNLSLFKNNVSQETYFYQVKANNVRRQV' A
#
# COMPACT_ATOMS: atom_id res chain seq x y z
N GLY A 1 -20.75 9.51 -12.02
CA GLY A 1 -20.31 8.84 -10.80
C GLY A 1 -19.98 7.41 -11.13
N LEU A 2 -18.72 7.13 -11.46
CA LEU A 2 -18.24 5.76 -11.63
C LEU A 2 -17.57 5.36 -10.32
N ASN A 3 -18.02 4.26 -9.74
CA ASN A 3 -17.41 3.68 -8.55
C ASN A 3 -16.01 3.17 -8.91
N SER A 4 -15.05 3.34 -8.00
CA SER A 4 -13.71 2.78 -8.18
C SER A 4 -13.78 1.23 -8.25
N PRO A 5 -12.80 0.55 -8.88
CA PRO A 5 -12.74 -0.91 -8.86
C PRO A 5 -12.83 -1.50 -7.45
N PHE A 6 -12.26 -0.80 -6.47
CA PHE A 6 -12.34 -1.12 -5.05
C PHE A 6 -13.79 -1.13 -4.53
N GLU A 7 -14.54 -0.06 -4.78
CA GLU A 7 -15.94 0.07 -4.37
C GLU A 7 -16.84 -0.95 -5.07
N LEU A 8 -16.55 -1.26 -6.34
CA LEU A 8 -17.22 -2.32 -7.09
C LEU A 8 -17.05 -3.69 -6.43
N VAL A 9 -15.83 -4.06 -6.05
CA VAL A 9 -15.57 -5.34 -5.38
C VAL A 9 -16.24 -5.38 -4.00
N LYS A 10 -16.08 -4.31 -3.20
CA LYS A 10 -16.74 -4.21 -1.88
C LYS A 10 -18.27 -4.40 -1.99
N SER A 11 -18.89 -3.83 -3.02
CA SER A 11 -20.35 -3.96 -3.21
C SER A 11 -20.81 -5.35 -3.62
N LYS A 12 -19.91 -6.17 -4.21
CA LYS A 12 -20.22 -7.52 -4.68
C LYS A 12 -19.99 -8.60 -3.63
N GLU A 13 -18.93 -8.46 -2.84
CA GLU A 13 -18.48 -9.51 -1.90
C GLU A 13 -19.04 -9.32 -0.49
N GLU A 14 -19.78 -8.23 -0.23
CA GLU A 14 -20.26 -7.78 1.10
C GLU A 14 -19.17 -7.62 2.19
N ASP A 15 -17.90 -7.90 1.86
CA ASP A 15 -16.73 -7.74 2.72
C ASP A 15 -15.74 -6.71 2.13
N TYR A 16 -14.85 -6.21 2.98
CA TYR A 16 -13.90 -5.17 2.62
C TYR A 16 -12.65 -5.80 1.96
N PRO A 17 -12.36 -5.52 0.67
CA PRO A 17 -11.26 -6.19 -0.01
C PRO A 17 -9.91 -5.71 0.50
N LEU A 18 -8.96 -6.64 0.57
CA LEU A 18 -7.54 -6.35 0.80
C LEU A 18 -6.88 -5.96 -0.52
N SER A 19 -6.13 -4.86 -0.53
CA SER A 19 -5.37 -4.43 -1.70
C SER A 19 -3.90 -4.83 -1.58
N LEU A 20 -3.33 -5.38 -2.65
CA LEU A 20 -1.89 -5.66 -2.78
C LEU A 20 -1.35 -4.87 -3.97
N LEU A 21 -0.39 -3.97 -3.71
CA LEU A 21 0.31 -3.25 -4.77
C LEU A 21 1.74 -3.76 -4.82
N ASP A 22 2.09 -4.35 -5.97
CA ASP A 22 3.38 -5.00 -6.18
C ASP A 22 4.41 -4.03 -6.77
N ASP A 23 5.64 -4.11 -6.25
CA ASP A 23 6.86 -3.39 -6.62
C ASP A 23 6.69 -1.91 -7.02
N ILE A 24 6.12 -1.11 -6.10
CA ILE A 24 5.87 0.32 -6.32
C ILE A 24 7.14 1.20 -6.24
N ALA A 25 8.34 0.60 -6.20
CA ALA A 25 9.61 1.29 -5.95
C ALA A 25 10.16 2.12 -7.13
N PRO A 26 10.10 1.68 -8.41
CA PRO A 26 10.75 2.41 -9.51
C PRO A 26 9.92 3.54 -10.13
N GLU A 27 8.59 3.52 -9.97
CA GLU A 27 7.68 4.26 -10.87
C GLU A 27 7.23 5.64 -10.35
N LEU A 28 7.64 6.00 -9.14
CA LEU A 28 7.06 7.15 -8.46
C LEU A 28 8.17 8.04 -7.95
N ASP A 29 8.33 9.21 -8.56
CA ASP A 29 8.97 10.35 -7.91
C ASP A 29 8.26 10.67 -6.57
N PRO A 30 8.87 11.46 -5.67
CA PRO A 30 8.27 11.74 -4.36
C PRO A 30 6.85 12.32 -4.38
N ALA A 31 6.48 13.07 -5.43
CA ALA A 31 5.14 13.64 -5.55
C ALA A 31 4.12 12.55 -5.90
N ARG A 32 4.45 11.67 -6.84
CA ARG A 32 3.62 10.51 -7.21
C ARG A 32 3.46 9.52 -6.04
N GLN A 33 4.50 9.35 -5.22
CA GLN A 33 4.43 8.52 -4.00
C GLN A 33 3.42 9.09 -3.00
N ARG A 34 3.45 10.41 -2.75
CA ARG A 34 2.47 11.06 -1.88
C ARG A 34 1.05 10.94 -2.42
N LEU A 35 0.86 11.08 -3.74
CA LEU A 35 -0.44 10.89 -4.38
C LEU A 35 -0.96 9.46 -4.18
N LEU A 36 -0.11 8.45 -4.40
CA LEU A 36 -0.46 7.04 -4.18
C LEU A 36 -0.83 6.78 -2.72
N LEU A 37 0.02 7.17 -1.77
CA LEU A 37 -0.25 6.96 -0.35
C LEU A 37 -1.53 7.66 0.10
N ASN A 38 -1.83 8.84 -0.45
CA ASN A 38 -3.07 9.55 -0.13
C ASN A 38 -4.31 8.90 -0.75
N SER A 39 -4.21 8.28 -1.93
CA SER A 39 -5.36 7.61 -2.54
C SER A 39 -5.75 6.32 -1.83
N ILE A 40 -4.77 5.61 -1.24
CA ILE A 40 -5.00 4.32 -0.58
C ILE A 40 -5.30 4.44 0.93
N LYS A 41 -5.03 5.59 1.57
CA LYS A 41 -5.27 5.80 3.01
C LYS A 41 -6.68 5.47 3.49
N ASN A 42 -7.68 5.63 2.63
CA ASN A 42 -9.09 5.39 2.94
C ASN A 42 -9.64 4.11 2.29
N GLN A 43 -8.78 3.32 1.63
CA GLN A 43 -9.11 2.04 0.99
C GLN A 43 -8.86 0.85 1.93
N GLY A 44 -8.89 1.09 3.25
CA GLY A 44 -8.77 0.12 4.34
C GLY A 44 -7.45 -0.65 4.33
N GLN A 45 -7.48 -2.00 4.30
CA GLN A 45 -6.26 -2.78 4.47
C GLN A 45 -5.48 -2.92 3.15
N VAL A 46 -4.26 -2.40 3.15
CA VAL A 46 -3.39 -2.36 1.97
C VAL A 46 -2.00 -2.91 2.30
N PHE A 47 -1.53 -3.82 1.45
CA PHE A 47 -0.16 -4.34 1.42
C PHE A 47 0.59 -3.71 0.24
N LEU A 48 1.78 -3.20 0.51
CA LEU A 48 2.67 -2.63 -0.50
C LEU A 48 3.98 -3.43 -0.48
N THR A 49 4.48 -3.82 -1.65
CA THR A 49 5.83 -4.36 -1.78
C THR A 49 6.72 -3.31 -2.46
N ALA A 50 7.95 -3.19 -1.98
CA ALA A 50 8.92 -2.24 -2.52
C ALA A 50 10.33 -2.74 -2.24
N THR A 51 11.22 -2.54 -3.20
CA THR A 51 12.66 -2.82 -3.03
C THR A 51 13.37 -1.76 -2.19
N ASN A 52 12.81 -0.56 -2.05
CA ASN A 52 13.37 0.53 -1.24
C ASN A 52 12.32 1.18 -0.32
N LEU A 53 12.44 0.95 0.99
CA LEU A 53 11.55 1.51 2.02
C LEU A 53 11.79 3.00 2.31
N SER A 54 12.94 3.56 1.92
CA SER A 54 13.31 4.95 2.22
C SER A 54 12.31 5.95 1.62
N LEU A 55 11.63 5.54 0.56
CA LEU A 55 10.62 6.30 -0.16
C LEU A 55 9.34 6.54 0.68
N PHE A 56 9.06 5.65 1.64
CA PHE A 56 7.80 5.64 2.37
C PHE A 56 7.92 6.15 3.81
N LYS A 57 9.12 6.11 4.41
CA LYS A 57 9.34 6.42 5.84
C LYS A 57 8.76 7.76 6.31
N ASN A 58 8.77 8.78 5.46
CA ASN A 58 8.32 10.12 5.82
C ASN A 58 6.84 10.40 5.48
N ASN A 59 6.16 9.48 4.79
CA ASN A 59 4.84 9.72 4.20
C ASN A 59 3.76 8.74 4.66
N VAL A 60 4.11 7.77 5.51
CA VAL A 60 3.19 6.76 6.04
C VAL A 60 2.60 7.15 7.41
N SER A 61 1.46 6.57 7.77
CA SER A 61 0.82 6.79 9.07
C SER A 61 1.53 6.01 10.20
N GLN A 62 1.26 6.36 11.46
CA GLN A 62 1.73 5.58 12.62
C GLN A 62 1.16 4.16 12.68
N GLU A 63 0.08 3.89 11.94
CA GLU A 63 -0.57 2.58 11.84
C GLU A 63 0.08 1.68 10.78
N THR A 64 1.16 2.16 10.14
CA THR A 64 1.87 1.41 9.10
C THR A 64 2.91 0.47 9.72
N TYR A 65 2.89 -0.79 9.30
CA TYR A 65 3.87 -1.79 9.71
C TYR A 65 4.85 -2.10 8.59
N PHE A 66 6.13 -2.12 8.92
CA PHE A 66 7.19 -2.44 7.98
C PHE A 66 7.66 -3.89 8.15
N TYR A 67 7.76 -4.60 7.03
CA TYR A 67 8.30 -5.95 6.98
C TYR A 67 9.42 -6.00 5.95
N GLN A 68 10.53 -6.63 6.31
CA GLN A 68 11.64 -6.90 5.40
C GLN A 68 11.63 -8.37 5.03
N VAL A 69 11.62 -8.64 3.73
CA VAL A 69 11.79 -9.99 3.18
C VAL A 69 13.21 -10.14 2.68
N LYS A 70 13.95 -11.14 3.18
CA LYS A 70 15.31 -11.46 2.74
C LYS A 70 15.58 -12.94 2.91
N ALA A 71 16.11 -13.60 1.88
CA ALA A 71 16.47 -15.02 1.90
C ALA A 71 15.33 -15.90 2.47
N ASN A 72 14.12 -15.77 1.89
CA ASN A 72 12.89 -16.46 2.29
C ASN A 72 12.46 -16.25 3.75
N ASN A 73 12.99 -15.24 4.43
CA ASN A 73 12.60 -14.87 5.79
C ASN A 73 11.91 -13.51 5.80
N VAL A 74 10.83 -13.40 6.58
CA VAL A 74 10.10 -12.15 6.82
C VAL A 74 10.42 -11.67 8.23
N ARG A 75 10.83 -10.40 8.38
CA ARG A 75 11.11 -9.78 9.68
C ARG A 75 10.42 -8.43 9.80
N ARG A 76 9.65 -8.23 10.88
CA ARG A 76 9.08 -6.93 11.20
C ARG A 76 10.20 -5.95 11.57
N GLN A 77 10.18 -4.77 10.97
CA GLN A 77 11.07 -3.67 11.31
C GLN A 77 10.40 -2.83 12.40
N VAL A 78 11.17 -2.48 13.44
CA VAL A 78 10.74 -1.59 14.54
C VAL A 78 10.91 -0.13 14.16
#